data_AF-A0A7Y1X8T7-F1
#
_entry.id   AF-A0A7Y1X8T7-F1
#
_cell.length_a   1.000
_cell.length_b   1.000
_cell.length_c   1.000
_cell.angle_alpha   90.00
_cell.angle_beta   90.00
_cell.angle_gamma   90.00
#
_symmetry.space_group_name_H-M   'P 1'
#
loop_
_entity.id
_entity.type
_entity.pdbx_description
1 polymer ?
#
loop_
_entity_poly.entity_id
_entity_poly.type
_entity_poly.pdbx_seq_one_letter_code
_entity_poly.pdbx_strand_id
1 'polypeptide(L)' 'MHAPDGFLNAGTALATGVVSVGSVAGALRHSSATLSDKQIPLAGLSAAFLFAAQMVNFPVVAGTTGHLIGGALAAILL' A
#
# COMPACT_ATOMS: atom_id res chain seq x y z
N MET A 1 7.93 1.26 2.13
CA MET A 1 9.28 1.17 1.54
C MET A 1 9.23 0.11 0.47
N HIS A 2 9.85 0.35 -0.68
CA HIS A 2 9.83 -0.58 -1.79
C HIS A 2 11.11 -1.41 -1.81
N ALA A 3 10.96 -2.73 -1.93
CA ALA A 3 12.06 -3.65 -2.20
C ALA A 3 12.29 -3.68 -3.73
N PRO A 4 13.52 -3.48 -4.22
CA PRO A 4 13.84 -3.64 -5.64
C PRO A 4 13.59 -5.06 -6.14
N ASP A 5 13.48 -5.20 -7.46
CA ASP A 5 13.37 -6.53 -8.09
C ASP A 5 14.62 -7.38 -7.79
N GLY A 6 14.39 -8.68 -7.52
CA GLY A 6 15.44 -9.62 -7.15
C GLY A 6 15.96 -9.48 -5.70
N PHE A 7 15.44 -8.53 -4.92
CA PHE A 7 15.86 -8.33 -3.53
C PHE A 7 15.40 -9.47 -2.59
N LEU A 8 14.25 -10.09 -2.89
CA LEU A 8 13.71 -11.21 -2.13
C LEU A 8 13.97 -12.53 -2.86
N ASN A 9 14.31 -13.57 -2.11
CA ASN A 9 14.35 -14.93 -2.66
C ASN A 9 12.93 -15.40 -3.03
N ALA A 10 12.84 -16.40 -3.91
CA ALA A 10 11.57 -16.88 -4.45
C ALA A 10 10.58 -17.35 -3.36
N GLY A 11 11.07 -18.03 -2.32
CA GLY A 11 10.22 -18.50 -1.22
C GLY A 11 9.61 -17.35 -0.42
N THR A 12 10.41 -16.36 -0.04
CA THR A 12 9.95 -15.17 0.68
C THR A 12 8.97 -14.35 -0.17
N ALA A 13 9.27 -14.15 -1.46
CA ALA A 13 8.41 -13.41 -2.38
C ALA A 13 7.05 -14.09 -2.57
N LEU A 14 7.00 -15.41 -2.70
CA LEU A 14 5.76 -16.18 -2.79
C LEU A 14 4.94 -16.07 -1.50
N ALA A 15 5.58 -16.24 -0.34
CA ALA A 15 4.89 -16.17 0.95
C ALA A 15 4.25 -14.80 1.19
N THR A 16 4.99 -13.71 0.98
CA THR A 16 4.44 -12.34 1.14
C THR A 16 3.41 -12.02 0.05
N GLY A 17 3.57 -12.54 -1.15
CA GLY A 17 2.59 -12.44 -2.24
C GLY A 17 1.25 -13.06 -1.87
N VAL A 18 1.25 -14.29 -1.32
CA VAL A 18 0.02 -14.96 -0.86
C VAL A 18 -0.67 -14.17 0.25
N VAL A 19 0.10 -13.70 1.24
CA VAL A 19 -0.44 -12.86 2.34
C VAL A 19 -1.03 -11.56 1.79
N SER A 20 -0.37 -10.91 0.85
CA SER A 20 -0.83 -9.68 0.20
C SER A 20 -2.16 -9.89 -0.53
N VAL A 21 -2.24 -10.91 -1.39
CA VAL A 21 -3.47 -11.25 -2.13
C VAL A 21 -4.62 -11.55 -1.18
N GLY A 22 -4.39 -12.34 -0.12
CA GLY A 22 -5.41 -12.64 0.89
C GLY A 22 -5.90 -11.38 1.62
N SER A 23 -4.98 -10.49 1.97
CA SER A 23 -5.30 -9.23 2.67
C SER A 23 -6.11 -8.29 1.78
N VAL A 24 -5.71 -8.12 0.51
CA VAL A 24 -6.41 -7.29 -0.46
C VAL A 24 -7.80 -7.85 -0.74
N ALA A 25 -7.94 -9.16 -0.94
CA ALA A 25 -9.24 -9.79 -1.16
C ALA A 25 -10.19 -9.60 0.04
N GLY A 26 -9.67 -9.75 1.27
CA GLY A 26 -10.42 -9.49 2.50
C GLY A 26 -10.86 -8.03 2.62
N ALA A 27 -9.94 -7.10 2.36
CA ALA A 27 -10.20 -5.66 2.40
C ALA A 27 -11.27 -5.26 1.37
N LEU A 28 -11.16 -5.73 0.12
CA LEU A 28 -12.15 -5.46 -0.93
C LEU A 28 -13.54 -5.95 -0.53
N ARG A 29 -13.65 -7.17 -0.04
CA ARG A 29 -14.93 -7.75 0.41
C ARG A 29 -15.54 -6.93 1.55
N HIS A 30 -14.73 -6.48 2.50
CA HIS A 30 -15.20 -5.66 3.62
C HIS A 30 -15.63 -4.26 3.13
N SER A 31 -14.78 -3.58 2.37
CA SER A 31 -15.02 -2.24 1.85
C SER A 31 -16.27 -2.17 0.96
N SER A 32 -16.56 -3.20 0.16
CA SER A 32 -17.81 -3.26 -0.63
C SER A 32 -19.08 -3.29 0.23
N ALA A 33 -18.99 -3.68 1.50
CA ALA A 33 -20.12 -3.71 2.43
C ALA A 33 -20.17 -2.51 3.39
N THR A 34 -19.05 -1.80 3.60
CA THR A 34 -18.93 -0.80 4.67
C THR A 34 -18.62 0.62 4.21
N LEU A 35 -18.08 0.82 3.01
CA LEU A 35 -17.81 2.17 2.52
C LEU A 35 -19.11 2.91 2.20
N SER A 36 -19.25 4.10 2.76
CA SER A 36 -20.31 5.03 2.38
C SER A 36 -19.98 5.76 1.07
N ASP A 37 -21.00 6.27 0.40
CA ASP A 37 -20.87 7.03 -0.85
C ASP A 37 -19.90 8.22 -0.74
N LYS A 38 -19.77 8.82 0.45
CA LYS A 38 -18.84 9.94 0.70
C LYS A 38 -17.40 9.47 0.89
N GLN A 39 -17.17 8.25 1.39
CA GLN A 39 -15.83 7.69 1.57
C GLN A 39 -15.23 7.21 0.25
N ILE A 40 -16.04 6.87 -0.76
CA ILE A 40 -15.54 6.40 -2.07
C ILE A 40 -14.65 7.46 -2.75
N PRO A 41 -15.08 8.73 -2.93
CA PRO A 41 -14.20 9.78 -3.45
C PRO A 41 -12.98 10.03 -2.56
N LEU A 42 -13.15 9.97 -1.24
CA LEU A 42 -12.05 10.17 -0.29
C LEU A 42 -10.98 9.07 -0.41
N ALA A 43 -11.37 7.83 -0.65
CA ALA A 43 -10.46 6.71 -0.88
C ALA A 43 -9.65 6.93 -2.16
N GLY A 44 -10.29 7.36 -3.24
CA GLY A 44 -9.62 7.71 -4.50
C GLY A 44 -8.62 8.85 -4.34
N LEU A 45 -9.03 9.93 -3.67
CA LEU A 45 -8.15 11.08 -3.37
C LEU A 45 -6.98 10.68 -2.49
N SER A 46 -7.23 9.87 -1.46
CA SER A 46 -6.18 9.36 -0.57
C SER A 46 -5.17 8.51 -1.33
N ALA A 47 -5.63 7.62 -2.21
CA ALA A 47 -4.76 6.80 -3.06
C ALA A 47 -3.89 7.68 -3.99
N ALA A 48 -4.48 8.66 -4.66
CA ALA A 48 -3.75 9.58 -5.54
C ALA A 48 -2.72 10.42 -4.77
N PHE A 49 -3.10 10.96 -3.60
CA PHE A 49 -2.21 11.72 -2.74
C PHE A 49 -1.05 10.86 -2.24
N LEU A 50 -1.32 9.65 -1.74
CA LEU A 50 -0.28 8.76 -1.24
C LEU A 50 0.69 8.33 -2.35
N PHE A 51 0.18 8.05 -3.55
CA PHE A 51 1.03 7.77 -4.72
C PHE A 51 1.98 8.94 -5.01
N ALA A 52 1.45 10.16 -5.09
CA ALA A 52 2.27 11.35 -5.34
C ALA A 52 3.27 11.62 -4.19
N ALA A 53 2.83 11.49 -2.94
CA ALA A 53 3.67 11.70 -1.77
C ALA A 53 4.82 10.68 -1.68
N GLN A 54 4.58 9.44 -2.12
CA GLN A 54 5.61 8.39 -2.19
C GLN A 54 6.70 8.68 -3.24
N MET A 55 6.40 9.50 -4.26
CA MET A 55 7.41 9.93 -5.24
C MET A 55 8.45 10.88 -4.63
N VAL A 56 8.12 11.56 -3.52
CA VAL A 56 9.11 12.27 -2.70
C VAL A 56 9.85 11.25 -1.86
N ASN A 57 10.91 10.70 -2.43
CA ASN A 57 11.72 9.65 -1.84
C ASN A 57 13.21 10.00 -1.82
N PHE A 58 13.96 9.32 -0.95
CA PHE A 58 15.41 9.49 -0.78
C PHE A 58 16.11 8.14 -0.69
N PRO A 59 17.36 8.01 -1.16
CA PRO A 59 18.06 6.73 -1.12
C PRO A 59 18.38 6.28 0.31
N VAL A 60 18.31 4.97 0.55
CA VAL A 60 18.69 4.28 1.78
C VAL A 60 19.66 3.13 1.41
N VAL A 61 19.96 2.23 2.34
CA VAL A 61 20.88 1.09 2.16
C VAL A 61 20.36 0.10 1.11
N ALA A 62 21.30 -0.54 0.42
CA ALA A 62 21.07 -1.67 -0.49
C ALA A 62 20.08 -1.40 -1.64
N GLY A 63 20.08 -0.16 -2.17
CA GLY A 63 19.24 0.21 -3.31
C GLY A 63 17.77 0.43 -2.98
N THR A 64 17.41 0.44 -1.69
CA THR A 64 16.06 0.79 -1.22
C THR A 64 15.89 2.30 -1.09
N THR A 65 14.64 2.76 -1.02
CA THR A 65 14.31 4.17 -0.83
C THR A 65 13.46 4.40 0.41
N GLY A 66 13.76 5.52 1.07
CA GLY A 66 13.08 6.29 2.11
C GLY A 66 11.86 7.05 1.58
N HIS A 67 10.64 6.90 2.12
CA HIS A 67 9.48 7.72 1.73
C HIS A 67 8.32 7.63 2.73
N LEU A 68 7.34 8.52 2.60
CA LEU A 68 6.08 8.47 3.34
C LEU A 68 5.31 7.19 2.98
N ILE A 69 4.84 6.42 3.98
CA ILE A 69 4.13 5.15 3.73
C ILE A 69 2.63 5.39 3.51
N GLY A 70 2.01 6.24 4.34
CA GLY A 70 0.62 6.64 4.15
C GLY A 70 -0.45 5.75 4.81
N GLY A 71 -0.09 4.55 5.26
CA GLY A 71 -1.06 3.59 5.80
C GLY A 71 -1.84 4.10 7.02
N ALA A 72 -1.17 4.74 7.98
CA ALA A 72 -1.83 5.31 9.15
C ALA A 72 -2.77 6.47 8.78
N LEU A 73 -2.38 7.32 7.83
CA LEU A 73 -3.24 8.40 7.33
C LEU A 73 -4.49 7.83 6.66
N ALA A 74 -4.33 6.84 5.77
CA ALA A 74 -5.46 6.19 5.11
C ALA A 74 -6.42 5.55 6.12
N ALA A 75 -5.90 4.86 7.14
CA ALA A 75 -6.71 4.21 8.18
C ALA A 75 -7.47 5.20 9.10
N ILE A 76 -6.97 6.44 9.23
CA ILE A 76 -7.68 7.49 9.98
C ILE A 76 -8.79 8.13 9.14
N LEU A 77 -8.57 8.24 7.83
CA LEU A 77 -9.50 8.91 6.91
C LEU A 77 -10.63 8.00 6.40
N LEU A 78 -10.39 6.69 6.29
CA LEU A 78 -11.28 5.71 5.63
C LEU A 78 -11.86 4.71 6.62
#